data_AF-G1K0L9-F1
#
_entry.id   AF-G1K0L9-F1
#
_cell.length_a   1.000
_cell.length_b   1.000
_cell.length_c   1.000
_cell.angle_alpha   90.00
_cell.angle_beta   90.00
_cell.angle_gamma   90.00
#
_symmetry.space_group_name_H-M   'P 1'
#
loop_
_entity.id
_entity.type
_entity.pdbx_description
1 polymer ?
#
loop_
_entity_poly.entity_id
_entity_poly.type
_entity_poly.pdbx_seq_one_letter_code
_entity_poly.pdbx_strand_id
1 'polypeptide(L)'
;MKIMPLIFILLGSWIGFELSSRGKLILGLIFGFFMSSMWFLTFLSTSMVYGNFLYLSKSYISVMDYGWGEFLISKSPLMMSSLFSRVVGFYQYNNVSIFSLIYLLMIVFFIICKKKKK
;
A
#
# COMPACT_ATOMS: atom_id res chain seq x y z
N MET A 1 -53.48 3.73 8.26
CA MET A 1 -52.25 3.47 7.47
C MET A 1 -52.48 3.24 5.98
N LYS A 2 -53.54 2.53 5.52
CA LYS A 2 -53.72 2.26 4.07
C LYS A 2 -53.96 3.48 3.18
N ILE A 3 -54.62 4.53 3.70
CA ILE A 3 -54.99 5.72 2.92
C ILE A 3 -53.89 6.81 2.93
N MET A 4 -52.98 6.78 3.91
CA MET A 4 -51.94 7.81 4.05
C MET A 4 -51.02 7.94 2.83
N PRO A 5 -50.54 6.84 2.20
CA PRO A 5 -49.74 6.96 0.98
C PRO A 5 -50.48 7.66 -0.16
N LEU A 6 -51.78 7.40 -0.32
CA LEU A 6 -52.60 8.03 -1.37
C LEU A 6 -52.73 9.55 -1.12
N ILE A 7 -52.91 9.96 0.13
CA ILE A 7 -52.94 11.39 0.49
C ILE A 7 -51.60 12.06 0.18
N PHE A 8 -50.47 11.43 0.51
CA PHE A 8 -49.15 11.99 0.20
C PHE A 8 -48.87 12.09 -1.31
N ILE A 9 -49.32 11.12 -2.11
CA ILE A 9 -49.18 11.17 -3.57
C ILE A 9 -50.02 12.30 -4.16
N LEU A 10 -51.27 12.46 -3.72
CA LEU A 10 -52.15 13.53 -4.21
C LEU A 10 -51.68 14.93 -3.79
N LEU A 11 -51.15 15.07 -2.57
CA LEU A 11 -50.55 16.33 -2.13
C LEU A 11 -49.27 16.64 -2.91
N GLY A 12 -48.42 15.63 -3.11
CA GLY A 12 -47.18 15.79 -3.90
C GLY A 12 -47.45 16.18 -5.35
N SER A 13 -48.49 15.62 -5.99
CA SER A 13 -48.85 15.96 -7.37
C SER A 13 -49.40 17.38 -7.49
N TRP A 14 -50.25 17.82 -6.56
CA TRP A 14 -50.75 19.20 -6.52
C TRP A 14 -49.60 20.21 -6.35
N ILE A 15 -48.70 19.96 -5.40
CA ILE A 15 -47.52 20.81 -5.14
C ILE A 15 -46.59 20.85 -6.36
N GLY A 16 -46.34 19.70 -6.99
CA GLY A 16 -45.52 19.60 -8.20
C GLY A 16 -46.10 20.37 -9.39
N PHE A 17 -47.43 20.37 -9.55
CA PHE A 17 -48.11 21.14 -10.61
C PHE A 17 -47.93 22.66 -10.43
N GLU A 18 -48.12 23.17 -9.21
CA GLU A 18 -47.93 24.58 -8.87
C GLU A 18 -46.46 25.03 -9.00
N LEU A 19 -45.51 24.15 -8.68
CA LEU A 19 -44.07 24.43 -8.84
C LEU A 19 -43.66 24.49 -10.32
N SER A 20 -44.22 23.61 -11.15
CA SER A 20 -43.95 23.55 -12.59
C SER A 20 -44.42 24.81 -13.32
N SER A 21 -45.59 25.34 -12.97
CA SER A 21 -46.17 26.53 -13.61
C SER A 21 -45.43 27.83 -13.27
N ARG A 22 -44.71 27.88 -12.13
CA ARG A 22 -43.97 29.07 -11.64
C ARG A 22 -42.46 29.03 -11.94
N GLY A 23 -42.07 28.34 -13.01
CA GLY A 23 -40.75 27.74 -13.22
C GLY A 23 -39.49 28.62 -13.37
N LYS A 24 -39.41 29.84 -12.83
CA LYS A 24 -38.20 30.69 -12.99
C LYS A 24 -37.86 31.58 -11.78
N LEU A 25 -38.02 31.07 -10.56
CA LEU A 25 -37.44 31.75 -9.40
C LEU A 25 -35.95 31.41 -9.32
N ILE A 26 -35.08 32.43 -9.26
CA ILE A 26 -33.62 32.31 -9.14
C ILE A 26 -33.21 31.38 -7.98
N LEU A 27 -33.96 31.45 -6.87
CA LEU A 27 -33.76 30.58 -5.70
C LEU A 27 -33.99 29.09 -6.03
N GLY A 28 -34.97 28.80 -6.90
CA GLY A 28 -35.29 27.45 -7.36
C GLY A 28 -34.24 26.87 -8.32
N LEU A 29 -33.52 27.73 -9.06
CA LEU A 29 -32.42 27.29 -9.93
C LEU A 29 -31.20 26.87 -9.12
N ILE A 30 -30.85 27.62 -8.06
CA ILE A 30 -29.71 27.28 -7.18
C ILE A 30 -30.02 25.98 -6.42
N PHE A 31 -31.23 25.87 -5.86
CA PHE A 31 -31.67 24.67 -5.17
C PHE A 31 -31.80 23.47 -6.12
N GLY A 32 -32.31 23.70 -7.33
CA GLY A 32 -32.41 22.70 -8.38
C GLY A 32 -31.03 22.22 -8.83
N PHE A 33 -30.04 23.10 -8.94
CA PHE A 33 -28.66 22.74 -9.23
C PHE A 33 -28.05 21.90 -8.10
N PHE A 34 -28.27 22.27 -6.84
CA PHE A 34 -27.82 21.51 -5.67
C PHE A 34 -28.44 20.10 -5.59
N MET A 35 -29.76 20.01 -5.85
CA MET A 35 -30.45 18.73 -5.87
C MET A 35 -30.06 17.89 -7.09
N SER A 36 -29.90 18.51 -8.25
CA SER A 36 -29.47 17.84 -9.49
C SER A 36 -28.02 17.37 -9.41
N SER A 37 -27.15 18.07 -8.67
CA SER A 37 -25.75 17.67 -8.47
C SER A 37 -25.60 16.59 -7.38
N MET A 38 -26.70 16.01 -6.90
CA MET A 38 -26.73 15.05 -5.79
C MET A 38 -25.92 15.58 -4.60
N TRP A 39 -26.19 16.82 -4.21
CA TRP A 39 -25.50 17.50 -3.10
C TRP A 39 -23.98 17.56 -3.27
N PHE A 40 -23.51 17.65 -4.52
CA PHE A 40 -22.08 17.62 -4.86
C PHE A 40 -21.33 16.35 -4.41
N LEU A 41 -22.05 15.26 -4.13
CA LEU A 41 -21.46 14.01 -3.64
C LEU A 41 -20.42 13.45 -4.61
N THR A 42 -20.71 13.48 -5.92
CA THR A 42 -19.80 12.97 -6.96
C THR A 42 -18.51 13.78 -7.03
N PHE A 43 -18.56 15.10 -6.86
CA PHE A 43 -17.36 15.94 -6.87
C PHE A 43 -16.48 15.65 -5.64
N LEU A 44 -17.10 15.48 -4.48
CA LEU A 44 -16.40 15.21 -3.23
C LEU A 44 -15.75 13.81 -3.23
N SER A 45 -16.46 12.78 -3.72
CA SER A 45 -15.95 11.40 -3.75
C SER A 45 -14.87 11.16 -4.80
N THR A 46 -14.90 11.89 -5.92
CA THR A 46 -13.92 11.73 -6.99
C THR A 46 -12.78 12.71 -6.84
N SER A 47 -13.00 13.99 -7.10
CA SER A 47 -11.91 14.97 -7.25
C SER A 47 -11.14 15.22 -5.95
N MET A 48 -11.83 15.35 -4.81
CA MET A 48 -11.20 15.68 -3.54
C MET A 48 -10.51 14.48 -2.90
N VAL A 49 -11.13 13.30 -2.98
CA VAL A 49 -10.61 12.08 -2.36
C VAL A 49 -9.55 11.41 -3.24
N TYR A 50 -9.82 11.14 -4.52
CA TYR A 50 -8.86 10.37 -5.34
C TYR A 50 -7.51 11.06 -5.50
N GLY A 51 -7.46 12.39 -5.65
CA GLY A 51 -6.20 13.11 -5.89
C GLY A 51 -5.16 12.86 -4.79
N ASN A 52 -5.57 12.99 -3.53
CA ASN A 52 -4.68 12.79 -2.38
C ASN A 52 -4.29 11.32 -2.21
N PHE A 53 -5.23 10.40 -2.37
CA PHE A 53 -4.95 8.97 -2.23
C PHE A 53 -4.06 8.42 -3.37
N LEU A 54 -4.16 8.96 -4.58
CA LEU A 54 -3.29 8.61 -5.70
C LEU A 54 -1.83 9.05 -5.48
N TYR A 55 -1.62 10.24 -4.91
CA TYR A 55 -0.26 10.67 -4.56
C TYR A 55 0.32 9.79 -3.44
N LEU A 56 -0.49 9.50 -2.42
CA LEU A 56 -0.11 8.63 -1.31
C LEU A 56 0.27 7.23 -1.82
N SER A 57 -0.56 6.61 -2.68
CA SER A 57 -0.28 5.27 -3.21
C SER A 57 1.01 5.23 -4.02
N LYS A 58 1.27 6.28 -4.83
CA LYS A 58 2.54 6.41 -5.55
C LYS A 58 3.74 6.48 -4.60
N SER A 59 3.62 7.22 -3.50
CA SER A 59 4.69 7.30 -2.49
C SER A 59 4.94 5.97 -1.78
N TYR A 60 3.88 5.20 -1.50
CA TYR A 60 4.00 3.86 -0.93
C TYR A 60 4.73 2.92 -1.88
N ILE A 61 4.39 2.92 -3.17
CA ILE A 61 5.08 2.08 -4.16
C ILE A 61 6.57 2.45 -4.22
N SER A 62 6.91 3.74 -4.24
CA SER A 62 8.32 4.15 -4.36
C SER A 62 9.15 3.87 -3.11
N VAL A 63 8.57 4.06 -1.92
CA VAL A 63 9.29 3.86 -0.66
C VAL A 63 9.27 2.39 -0.24
N MET A 64 8.12 1.74 -0.26
CA MET A 64 7.96 0.40 0.27
C MET A 64 8.44 -0.66 -0.71
N ASP A 65 7.99 -0.64 -1.96
CA ASP A 65 8.31 -1.70 -2.92
C ASP A 65 9.71 -1.47 -3.53
N TYR A 66 9.93 -0.32 -4.16
CA TYR A 66 11.21 -0.01 -4.81
C TYR A 66 12.32 0.41 -3.84
N GLY A 67 11.98 0.89 -2.64
CA GLY A 67 12.94 1.34 -1.65
C GLY A 67 13.31 0.23 -0.66
N TRP A 68 12.54 0.16 0.42
CA TRP A 68 12.81 -0.72 1.55
C TRP A 68 12.74 -2.21 1.20
N GLY A 69 11.73 -2.61 0.44
CA GLY A 69 11.53 -4.00 0.02
C GLY A 69 12.70 -4.51 -0.81
N GLU A 70 13.05 -3.80 -1.88
CA GLU A 70 14.20 -4.15 -2.72
C GLU A 70 15.51 -4.11 -1.91
N PHE A 71 15.76 -3.05 -1.14
CA PHE A 71 17.00 -2.93 -0.39
C PHE A 71 17.21 -4.07 0.61
N LEU A 72 16.18 -4.43 1.38
CA LEU A 72 16.27 -5.46 2.40
C LEU A 72 16.46 -6.84 1.79
N ILE A 73 15.68 -7.19 0.76
CA ILE A 73 15.63 -8.56 0.23
C ILE A 73 16.75 -8.80 -0.78
N SER A 74 16.99 -7.86 -1.70
CA SER A 74 17.95 -8.08 -2.79
C SER A 74 19.33 -7.54 -2.44
N LYS A 75 19.44 -6.27 -2.03
CA LYS A 75 20.75 -5.61 -1.88
C LYS A 75 21.48 -6.00 -0.61
N SER A 76 20.79 -6.08 0.53
CA SER A 76 21.44 -6.33 1.82
C SER A 76 22.16 -7.70 1.91
N PRO A 77 21.58 -8.84 1.50
CA PRO A 77 22.28 -10.13 1.58
C PRO A 77 23.40 -10.24 0.54
N LEU A 78 23.23 -9.65 -0.65
CA LEU A 78 24.28 -9.58 -1.66
C LEU A 78 25.47 -8.77 -1.16
N MET A 79 25.21 -7.62 -0.52
CA MET A 79 26.27 -6.80 0.05
C MET A 79 26.99 -7.53 1.19
N MET A 80 26.25 -8.16 2.11
CA MET A 80 26.86 -8.96 3.19
C MET A 80 27.69 -10.13 2.69
N SER A 81 27.19 -10.91 1.73
CA SER A 81 27.94 -12.02 1.14
C SER A 81 29.20 -11.55 0.39
N SER A 82 29.14 -10.40 -0.29
CA SER A 82 30.30 -9.80 -0.95
C SER A 82 31.38 -9.31 0.03
N LEU A 83 30.98 -8.77 1.18
CA LEU A 83 31.92 -8.37 2.23
C LEU A 83 32.55 -9.60 2.88
N PHE A 84 31.74 -10.62 3.16
CA PHE A 84 32.24 -11.87 3.73
C PHE A 84 33.22 -12.58 2.79
N SER A 85 32.93 -12.62 1.49
CA SER A 85 33.82 -13.25 0.50
C SER A 85 35.16 -12.53 0.38
N ARG A 86 35.18 -11.18 0.48
CA ARG A 86 36.44 -10.41 0.52
C ARG A 86 37.28 -10.75 1.75
N VAL A 87 36.65 -10.84 2.93
CA VAL A 87 37.35 -11.20 4.17
C VAL A 87 37.93 -12.62 4.07
N VAL A 88 37.14 -13.59 3.60
CA VAL A 88 37.60 -14.97 3.38
C VAL A 88 38.74 -15.01 2.37
N GLY A 89 38.63 -14.28 1.26
CA GLY A 89 39.67 -14.17 0.24
C GLY A 89 40.98 -13.62 0.79
N PHE A 90 40.93 -12.60 1.66
CA PHE A 90 42.13 -12.05 2.30
C PHE A 90 42.86 -13.08 3.16
N TYR A 91 42.14 -13.88 3.95
CA TYR A 91 42.74 -14.94 4.77
C TYR A 91 43.32 -16.09 3.91
N GLN A 92 42.66 -16.43 2.81
CA GLN A 92 43.10 -17.51 1.93
C GLN A 92 44.34 -17.15 1.10
N TYR A 93 44.42 -15.93 0.55
CA TYR A 93 45.50 -15.54 -0.35
C TYR A 93 46.83 -15.25 0.36
N ASN A 94 46.81 -14.77 1.60
CA ASN A 94 48.03 -14.32 2.27
C ASN A 94 48.76 -15.39 3.10
N ASN A 95 48.06 -16.42 3.61
CA ASN A 95 48.65 -17.33 4.60
C ASN A 95 48.27 -18.81 4.40
N VAL A 96 48.95 -19.47 3.46
CA VAL A 96 48.82 -20.93 3.22
C VAL A 96 49.08 -21.76 4.49
N SER A 97 50.00 -21.30 5.34
CA SER A 97 50.33 -21.94 6.64
C SER A 97 49.19 -21.86 7.66
N ILE A 98 48.44 -20.77 7.69
CA ILE A 98 47.27 -20.62 8.57
C ILE A 98 46.13 -21.49 8.06
N PHE A 99 45.95 -21.59 6.75
CA PHE A 99 44.93 -22.43 6.14
C PHE A 99 45.15 -23.92 6.44
N SER A 100 46.39 -24.40 6.36
CA SER A 100 46.72 -25.79 6.68
C SER A 100 46.50 -26.12 8.18
N LEU A 101 46.78 -25.18 9.08
CA LEU A 101 46.48 -25.31 10.51
C LEU A 101 44.98 -25.42 10.80
N ILE A 102 44.15 -24.61 10.13
CA ILE A 102 42.68 -24.68 10.26
C ILE A 102 42.16 -26.03 9.77
N TYR A 103 42.70 -26.54 8.65
CA TYR A 103 42.33 -27.85 8.13
C TYR A 103 42.66 -28.99 9.11
N LEU A 104 43.84 -28.95 9.74
CA LEU A 104 44.23 -29.90 10.78
C LEU A 104 43.30 -29.84 12.00
N LEU A 105 42.95 -28.62 12.46
CA LEU A 105 41.99 -28.42 13.55
C LEU A 105 40.62 -29.04 13.24
N MET A 106 40.13 -28.91 12.00
CA MET A 106 38.86 -29.51 11.57
C MET A 106 38.89 -31.03 11.62
N ILE A 107 40.00 -31.66 11.20
CA ILE A 107 40.18 -33.11 11.29
C ILE A 107 40.13 -33.56 12.75
N VAL A 108 40.85 -32.87 13.65
CA VAL A 108 40.86 -33.18 15.09
C VAL A 108 39.46 -33.07 15.69
N PHE A 109 38.73 -32.00 15.37
CA PHE A 109 37.33 -31.82 15.81
C PHE A 109 36.42 -32.95 15.32
N PHE A 110 36.57 -33.36 14.06
CA PHE A 110 35.78 -34.44 13.48
C PHE A 110 36.02 -35.78 14.18
N ILE A 111 37.28 -36.08 14.50
CA ILE A 111 37.67 -37.30 15.25
C ILE A 111 37.07 -37.29 16.65
N ILE A 112 37.16 -36.15 17.36
CA ILE A 112 36.61 -35.99 18.72
C ILE A 112 35.09 -36.13 18.70
N CYS A 113 34.41 -35.50 17.75
CA CYS A 113 32.96 -35.54 17.63
C CYS A 113 32.45 -36.96 17.31
N LYS A 114 33.16 -37.71 16.44
CA LYS A 114 32.87 -39.14 16.19
C LYS A 114 33.05 -40.00 17.44
N LYS A 115 34.07 -39.73 18.26
CA LYS A 115 34.30 -40.45 19.52
C LYS A 115 33.20 -40.22 20.56
N LYS A 116 32.55 -39.04 20.57
CA LYS A 116 31.43 -38.73 21.48
C LYS A 116 30.08 -39.35 21.09
N LYS A 117 29.93 -39.80 19.83
CA LYS A 117 28.68 -40.39 19.31
C LYS A 117 28.65 -41.93 19.38
N LYS A 118 29.75 -42.58 19.78
CA LYS A 118 29.81 -44.02 20.11
C LYS A 118 29.93 -44.16 21.61
#